data_AF-A0A1I4BFX8-F1
#
_entry.id   AF-A0A1I4BFX8-F1
#
_cell.length_a   1.000
_cell.length_b   1.000
_cell.length_c   1.000
_cell.angle_alpha   90.00
_cell.angle_beta   90.00
_cell.angle_gamma   90.00
#
_symmetry.space_group_name_H-M   'P 1'
#
loop_
_entity.id
_entity.type
_entity.pdbx_description
1 polymer ?
#
loop_
_entity_poly.entity_id
_entity_poly.type
_entity_poly.pdbx_seq_one_letter_code
_entity_poly.pdbx_strand_id
1 'polypeptide(L)' 'MRGLDLKQDELFSYTTLEQRIPNDHPLRPLRRLVDTVLASMDRDFDGLYS' A
#
# COMPACT_ATOMS: atom_id res chain seq x y z
N MET A 1 21.83 36.15 6.56
CA MET A 1 20.43 35.70 6.73
C MET A 1 20.24 34.37 6.01
N ARG A 2 20.75 33.27 6.57
CA ARG A 2 20.37 31.91 6.15
C ARG A 2 20.35 31.08 7.43
N GLY A 3 19.17 31.01 8.04
CA GLY A 3 18.92 30.09 9.14
C GLY A 3 18.98 28.66 8.62
N LEU A 4 19.38 27.72 9.48
CA LEU A 4 19.34 26.30 9.19
C LEU A 4 17.88 25.89 8.91
N ASP A 5 17.60 25.45 7.69
CA ASP A 5 16.30 24.84 7.34
C ASP A 5 16.29 23.40 7.86
N LEU A 6 16.03 23.25 9.16
CA LEU A 6 15.87 21.97 9.84
C LEU A 6 14.46 21.43 9.54
N LYS A 7 14.20 21.04 8.29
CA LYS A 7 13.01 20.24 7.97
C LYS A 7 13.38 18.77 8.11
N GLN A 8 13.07 18.22 9.27
CA GLN A 8 13.05 16.77 9.44
C GLN A 8 11.69 16.29 8.92
N ASP A 9 11.67 15.68 7.74
CA ASP A 9 10.47 15.03 7.21
C ASP A 9 10.08 13.84 8.11
N GLU A 10 8.78 13.54 8.17
CA GLU A 10 8.30 12.36 8.90
C GLU A 10 8.84 11.08 8.25
N LEU A 11 9.53 10.26 9.04
CA LEU A 11 10.08 8.99 8.58
C LEU A 11 9.00 7.92 8.33
N PHE A 12 7.85 8.07 8.98
CA PHE A 12 6.74 7.14 8.93
C PHE A 12 5.44 7.87 8.70
N SER A 13 4.58 7.33 7.84
CA SER A 13 3.25 7.88 7.63
C SER A 13 2.20 7.05 8.35
N TYR A 14 1.63 7.63 9.41
CA TYR A 14 0.52 7.05 10.17
C TYR A 14 -0.82 7.41 9.52
N THR A 15 -1.06 6.93 8.31
CA THR A 15 -2.32 7.15 7.59
C THR A 15 -2.86 5.83 7.11
N THR A 16 -4.18 5.72 7.08
CA THR A 16 -4.83 4.51 6.59
C THR A 16 -4.79 4.47 5.07
N LEU A 17 -4.93 3.27 4.50
CA LEU A 17 -5.06 3.11 3.06
C LEU A 17 -6.27 3.90 2.52
N GLU A 18 -7.37 3.94 3.27
CA GLU A 18 -8.62 4.61 2.92
C GLU A 18 -8.46 6.12 2.86
N GLN A 19 -7.59 6.70 3.69
CA GLN A 19 -7.23 8.12 3.64
C GLN A 19 -6.42 8.45 2.37
N ARG A 20 -5.54 7.54 1.92
CA ARG A 20 -4.72 7.74 0.72
C ARG A 20 -5.43 7.40 -0.58
N ILE A 21 -6.22 6.34 -0.56
CA ILE A 21 -6.91 5.77 -1.71
C ILE A 21 -8.38 5.62 -1.28
N PRO A 22 -9.22 6.66 -1.42
CA PRO A 22 -10.64 6.55 -1.12
C PRO A 22 -11.34 5.44 -1.93
N ASN A 23 -12.57 5.08 -1.55
CA ASN A 23 -13.31 4.01 -2.24
C ASN A 23 -13.62 4.32 -3.71
N ASP A 24 -13.78 5.60 -4.06
CA ASP A 24 -14.01 6.07 -5.43
C ASP A 24 -12.70 6.37 -6.19
N HIS A 25 -11.55 5.97 -5.64
CA HIS A 25 -10.27 6.25 -6.27
C HIS A 25 -10.09 5.38 -7.53
N PRO A 26 -9.63 5.95 -8.66
CA PRO A 26 -9.51 5.24 -9.94
C PRO A 26 -8.56 4.04 -9.92
N LEU A 27 -7.70 3.92 -8.90
CA LEU A 27 -6.80 2.78 -8.70
C LEU A 27 -7.43 1.61 -7.93
N ARG A 28 -8.61 1.76 -7.32
CA ARG A 28 -9.30 0.68 -6.60
C ARG A 28 -9.59 -0.58 -7.45
N PRO A 29 -9.86 -0.48 -8.78
CA PRO A 29 -9.98 -1.66 -9.64
C PRO A 29 -8.72 -2.53 -9.68
N LEU A 30 -7.52 -1.94 -9.59
CA LEU A 30 -6.25 -2.69 -9.61
C LEU A 30 -6.14 -3.65 -8.43
N ARG A 31 -6.59 -3.23 -7.24
CA ARG A 31 -6.61 -4.08 -6.05
C ARG A 31 -7.42 -5.35 -6.28
N ARG A 32 -8.63 -5.22 -6.85
CA ARG A 32 -9.49 -6.38 -7.16
C ARG A 32 -8.83 -7.36 -8.14
N LEU A 33 -8.12 -6.83 -9.14
CA LEU A 33 -7.36 -7.65 -10.09
C LEU A 33 -6.24 -8.42 -9.36
N VAL A 34 -5.45 -7.74 -8.55
CA VAL A 34 -4.35 -8.35 -7.80
C VAL A 34 -4.88 -9.39 -6.80
N ASP A 35 -5.96 -9.08 -6.09
CA ASP A 35 -6.60 -10.01 -5.14
C ASP A 35 -7.03 -11.32 -5.85
N THR A 36 -7.56 -11.22 -7.08
CA THR A 36 -7.96 -12.38 -7.88
C THR A 36 -6.74 -13.22 -8.29
N VAL A 37 -5.65 -12.57 -8.71
CA VAL A 37 -4.41 -13.26 -9.09
C VAL A 37 -3.80 -13.95 -7.87
N LEU A 38 -3.71 -13.27 -6.74
CA LEU A 38 -3.16 -13.86 -5.51
C LEU A 38 -4.00 -15.03 -5.02
N ALA A 39 -5.33 -14.93 -5.05
CA ALA A 39 -6.22 -16.04 -4.71
C ALA A 39 -6.02 -17.27 -5.62
N SER A 40 -5.64 -17.07 -6.89
CA SER A 40 -5.32 -18.20 -7.78
C SER A 40 -4.02 -18.93 -7.42
N MET A 41 -3.12 -18.26 -6.70
CA MET A 41 -1.81 -18.78 -6.28
C MET A 41 -1.82 -19.37 -4.87
N ASP A 42 -2.96 -19.36 -4.19
CA ASP A 42 -3.09 -19.71 -2.76
C ASP A 42 -2.51 -21.10 -2.45
N ARG A 43 -2.83 -22.10 -3.28
CA ARG A 43 -2.31 -23.47 -3.13
C ARG A 43 -0.80 -23.58 -3.33
N ASP A 44 -0.25 -22.79 -4.25
CA ASP A 44 1.18 -22.80 -4.53
C ASP A 44 1.94 -22.21 -3.32
N PHE A 45 1.39 -21.16 -2.72
CA PHE A 45 1.95 -20.57 -1.51
C PHE A 45 1.82 -21.48 -0.28
N ASP A 46 0.67 -22.15 -0.10
CA ASP A 46 0.48 -23.12 0.97
C ASP A 46 1.55 -24.23 0.93
N GLY A 47 1.88 -24.73 -0.27
CA GLY A 47 2.92 -25.74 -0.42
C GLY A 47 4.34 -25.24 -0.17
N LEU A 48 4.61 -23.95 -0.37
CA LEU A 48 5.95 -23.35 -0.21
C LEU A 48 6.24 -22.89 1.22
N TYR A 49 5.21 -22.50 1.97
CA TYR A 49 5.34 -21.85 3.28
C TYR A 49 4.76 -22.66 4.45
N SER A 50 4.43 -23.94 4.25
CA SER A 50 3.97 -24.87 5.30
C SER A 50 5.06 -25.24 6.30
#